data_AF-A0A1B6BAK4-F1
#
_entry.id   AF-A0A1B6BAK4-F1
#
_cell.length_a   1.000
_cell.length_b   1.000
_cell.length_c   1.000
_cell.angle_alpha   90.00
_cell.angle_beta   90.00
_cell.angle_gamma   90.00
#
_symmetry.space_group_name_H-M   'P 1'
#
loop_
_entity.id
_entity.type
_entity.pdbx_description
1 polymer ?
#
loop_
_entity_poly.entity_id
_entity_poly.type
_entity_poly.pdbx_seq_one_letter_code
_entity_poly.pdbx_strand_id
1 'polypeptide(L)'
;MYVAITGAGKARVIHFREDTRIPGTQKKQIKVIETLGNYERMLAYDPDIVAKLKVKASQSLISQNPVKLSRRTDLAMPWSNKYGKR
;
A
#
# COMPACT_ATOMS: atom_id res chain seq x y z
N MET A 1 1.09 3.11 2.63
CA MET A 1 1.59 1.77 3.01
C MET A 1 1.29 0.70 1.95
N TYR A 2 2.24 -0.19 1.65
CA TYR A 2 2.06 -1.38 0.81
C TYR A 2 2.91 -2.56 1.31
N VAL A 3 2.61 -3.79 0.86
CA VAL A 3 3.37 -5.01 1.19
C VAL A 3 4.52 -5.19 0.21
N ALA A 4 5.73 -5.32 0.73
CA ALA A 4 6.93 -5.62 -0.06
C ALA A 4 7.54 -6.94 0.40
N ILE A 5 7.87 -7.82 -0.54
CA ILE A 5 8.68 -9.02 -0.29
C ILE A 5 10.10 -8.68 -0.76
N THR A 6 11.07 -8.74 0.13
CA THR A 6 12.48 -8.45 -0.18
C THR A 6 13.40 -9.59 0.22
N GLY A 7 14.56 -9.68 -0.43
CA GLY A 7 15.49 -10.80 -0.26
C GLY A 7 15.40 -11.81 -1.41
N ALA A 8 16.33 -12.76 -1.40
CA ALA A 8 16.45 -13.79 -2.44
C ALA A 8 16.38 -15.20 -1.83
N GLY A 9 15.82 -16.14 -2.59
CA GLY A 9 15.65 -17.53 -2.16
C GLY A 9 14.95 -17.68 -0.80
N LYS A 10 15.54 -18.49 0.08
CA LYS A 10 15.02 -18.84 1.42
C LYS A 10 15.06 -17.69 2.43
N ALA A 11 15.72 -16.59 2.09
CA ALA A 11 15.87 -15.41 2.94
C ALA A 11 14.87 -14.28 2.58
N ARG A 12 13.76 -14.62 1.90
CA ARG A 12 12.70 -13.65 1.59
C ARG A 12 11.97 -13.23 2.87
N VAL A 13 11.80 -11.94 3.05
CA VAL A 13 11.13 -11.33 4.20
C VAL A 13 10.02 -10.41 3.71
N ILE A 14 8.87 -10.46 4.40
CA ILE A 14 7.74 -9.57 4.14
C ILE A 14 7.83 -8.33 5.04
N HIS A 15 7.71 -7.15 4.42
CA HIS A 15 7.67 -5.86 5.10
C HIS A 15 6.43 -5.06 4.71
N PHE A 16 5.91 -4.27 5.64
CA PHE A 16 5.05 -3.14 5.32
C PHE A 16 5.91 -1.89 5.14
N ARG A 17 5.80 -1.26 3.96
CA ARG A 17 6.61 -0.11 3.58
C ARG A 17 5.78 1.10 3.20
N GLU A 18 6.34 2.26 3.49
CA GLU A 18 5.91 3.54 2.97
C GLU A 18 7.03 4.22 2.24
N ASP A 19 6.79 4.44 0.95
CA ASP A 19 7.74 5.11 0.08
C ASP A 19 7.25 6.53 -0.14
N THR A 20 8.08 7.49 0.24
CA THR A 20 7.85 8.91 0.00
C THR A 20 9.00 9.46 -0.83
N ARG A 21 8.73 10.44 -1.70
CA ARG A 21 9.80 11.15 -2.41
C ARG A 21 10.31 12.28 -1.52
N ILE A 22 11.62 12.41 -1.40
CA ILE A 22 12.22 13.53 -0.66
C ILE A 22 12.03 14.79 -1.52
N PRO A 23 11.35 15.83 -1.02
CA PRO A 23 11.11 17.06 -1.77
C PRO A 23 12.44 17.68 -2.21
N GLY A 24 12.49 18.20 -3.44
CA GLY A 24 13.70 18.80 -4.00
C GLY A 24 14.78 17.81 -4.46
N THR A 25 14.56 16.50 -4.38
CA THR A 25 15.51 15.50 -4.91
C THR A 25 14.83 14.43 -5.74
N GLN A 26 15.64 13.65 -6.47
CA GLN A 26 15.15 12.45 -7.15
C GLN A 26 15.15 11.19 -6.29
N LYS A 27 15.59 11.30 -5.03
CA LYS A 27 15.77 10.17 -4.14
C LYS A 27 14.43 9.76 -3.50
N LYS A 28 14.27 8.46 -3.29
CA LYS A 28 13.15 7.89 -2.53
C LYS A 28 13.57 7.68 -1.08
N GLN A 29 12.69 8.00 -0.16
CA GLN A 29 12.79 7.64 1.24
C GLN A 29 11.87 6.46 1.49
N ILE A 30 12.43 5.36 1.98
CA ILE A 30 11.70 4.14 2.30
C ILE A 30 11.61 4.05 3.83
N LYS A 31 10.39 4.08 4.36
CA LYS A 31 10.12 3.83 5.77
C LYS A 31 9.54 2.43 5.92
N VAL A 32 10.26 1.55 6.61
CA VAL A 32 9.73 0.25 7.02
C VAL A 32 8.91 0.47 8.28
N ILE A 33 7.61 0.18 8.22
CA ILE A 33 6.71 0.31 9.37
C ILE A 33 6.84 -0.93 10.24
N GLU A 34 6.67 -2.10 9.61
CA GLU A 34 6.66 -3.38 10.28
C GLU A 34 7.32 -4.45 9.40
N THR A 35 7.98 -5.39 10.06
CA THR A 35 8.56 -6.58 9.43
C THR A 35 7.84 -7.80 9.98
N LEU A 36 7.20 -8.57 9.11
CA LEU A 36 6.36 -9.69 9.52
C LEU A 36 7.16 -10.97 9.73
N GLY A 37 8.17 -11.21 8.89
CA GLY A 37 9.02 -12.39 8.97
C GLY A 37 9.27 -13.07 7.62
N ASN A 38 9.74 -14.32 7.69
CA ASN A 38 10.15 -15.08 6.50
C ASN A 38 8.93 -15.50 5.67
N TYR A 39 8.98 -15.15 4.39
CA TYR A 39 7.95 -15.42 3.40
C TYR A 39 7.65 -16.91 3.23
N GLU A 40 8.68 -17.75 3.12
CA GLU A 40 8.49 -19.19 2.85
C GLU A 40 7.80 -19.90 4.01
N ARG A 41 8.18 -19.55 5.25
CA ARG A 41 7.52 -20.10 6.44
C ARG A 41 6.05 -19.70 6.48
N MET A 42 5.77 -18.41 6.26
CA MET A 42 4.40 -17.90 6.27
C MET A 42 3.54 -18.50 5.16
N LEU A 43 4.10 -18.71 3.97
CA LEU A 43 3.42 -19.36 2.86
C LEU A 43 3.09 -20.83 3.13
N ALA A 44 3.97 -21.54 3.85
CA ALA A 44 3.74 -22.93 4.25
C ALA A 44 2.57 -23.09 5.23
N TYR A 45 2.34 -22.10 6.10
CA TYR A 45 1.20 -22.09 7.00
C TYR A 45 -0.11 -21.65 6.32
N ASP A 46 -0.02 -20.66 5.42
CA ASP A 46 -1.18 -20.12 4.73
C ASP A 46 -0.80 -19.67 3.30
N PRO A 47 -1.27 -20.37 2.26
CA PRO A 47 -0.92 -20.04 0.88
C PRO A 47 -1.47 -18.67 0.45
N ASP A 48 -2.54 -18.18 1.10
CA ASP A 48 -3.22 -16.93 0.74
C ASP A 48 -2.76 -15.72 1.57
N ILE A 49 -1.67 -15.88 2.34
CA ILE A 49 -1.20 -14.86 3.27
C ILE A 49 -0.92 -13.51 2.60
N VAL A 50 -0.39 -13.52 1.38
CA VAL A 50 -0.09 -12.28 0.64
C VAL A 50 -1.37 -11.50 0.32
N ALA A 51 -2.44 -12.19 -0.07
CA ALA A 51 -3.71 -11.54 -0.38
C ALA A 51 -4.31 -10.90 0.88
N LYS A 52 -4.31 -11.63 2.00
CA LYS A 52 -4.77 -11.12 3.30
C LYS A 52 -3.96 -9.89 3.75
N LEU A 53 -2.63 -9.93 3.59
CA LEU A 53 -1.76 -8.81 3.95
C LEU A 53 -1.98 -7.58 3.07
N LYS A 54 -2.27 -7.75 1.77
CA LYS A 54 -2.62 -6.64 0.88
C LYS A 54 -3.93 -5.97 1.31
N VAL A 55 -4.95 -6.76 1.65
CA VAL A 55 -6.22 -6.24 2.15
C VAL A 55 -6.00 -5.47 3.45
N LYS A 56 -5.27 -6.04 4.40
CA LYS A 56 -4.92 -5.37 5.66
C LYS A 56 -4.18 -4.05 5.42
N ALA A 57 -3.21 -4.02 4.51
CA ALA A 57 -2.51 -2.78 4.17
C ALA A 57 -3.45 -1.70 3.60
N SER A 58 -4.38 -2.11 2.74
CA SER A 58 -5.36 -1.20 2.14
C SER A 58 -6.34 -0.64 3.19
N GLN A 59 -6.79 -1.48 4.13
CA GLN A 59 -7.66 -1.05 5.23
C GLN A 59 -6.95 -0.08 6.17
N SER A 60 -5.70 -0.39 6.55
CA SER A 60 -4.88 0.52 7.37
C SER A 60 -4.62 1.85 6.68
N LEU A 61 -4.42 1.86 5.35
CA LEU A 61 -4.28 3.09 4.57
C LEU A 61 -5.57 3.94 4.63
N ILE A 62 -6.74 3.31 4.44
CA ILE A 62 -8.05 3.97 4.49
C ILE A 62 -8.29 4.56 5.88
N SER A 63 -7.98 3.80 6.94
CA SER A 63 -8.11 4.24 8.33
C SER A 63 -7.20 5.42 8.66
N GLN A 64 -5.94 5.39 8.21
CA GLN A 64 -4.98 6.47 8.46
C GLN A 64 -5.24 7.74 7.64
N ASN A 65 -5.87 7.62 6.46
CA ASN A 65 -6.08 8.75 5.55
C ASN A 65 -7.40 8.59 4.75
N PRO A 66 -8.56 8.97 5.31
CA PRO A 66 -9.84 8.86 4.60
C PRO A 66 -9.92 9.77 3.35
N VAL A 67 -9.15 10.87 3.32
CA VAL A 67 -9.21 11.94 2.31
C VAL A 67 -8.51 11.59 0.97
N LYS A 68 -7.71 10.50 0.90
CA LYS A 68 -7.05 10.11 -0.35
C LYS A 68 -7.90 9.19 -1.24
N LEU A 69 -8.94 8.56 -0.71
CA LEU A 69 -9.88 7.76 -1.50
C LEU A 69 -11.01 8.60 -2.12
N SER A 70 -11.47 9.64 -1.43
CA SER A 70 -12.51 10.55 -1.94
C SER A 70 -12.08 11.27 -3.23
N ARG A 71 -10.81 11.69 -3.32
CA ARG A 71 -10.24 12.27 -4.55
C ARG A 71 -10.26 11.33 -5.77
N ARG A 72 -10.42 10.03 -5.56
CA ARG A 72 -10.56 9.02 -6.62
C ARG A 72 -12.00 8.93 -7.11
N THR A 73 -12.99 9.11 -6.24
CA THR A 73 -14.42 9.18 -6.61
C THR A 73 -14.77 10.53 -7.27
N ASP A 74 -14.03 11.59 -6.97
CA ASP A 74 -14.19 12.91 -7.61
C ASP A 74 -13.80 12.91 -9.10
N LEU A 75 -13.04 11.89 -9.55
CA LEU A 75 -12.69 11.67 -10.96
C LEU A 75 -13.66 10.72 -11.68
N ALA A 76 -14.51 10.00 -10.93
CA ALA A 76 -15.50 9.07 -11.47
C ALA A 76 -16.90 9.70 -11.63
N MET A 77 -17.09 10.96 -11.24
CA MET A 77 -18.32 11.69 -11.54
C MET A 77 -18.35 12.07 -13.04
N PRO A 78 -19.46 11.82 -13.76
CA PRO A 78 -19.61 12.28 -15.13
C PRO A 78 -19.41 13.81 -15.19
N TRP A 79 -18.72 14.27 -16.23
CA TRP A 79 -18.34 15.68 -16.44
C TRP A 79 -19.51 16.67 -16.18
N SER A 80 -20.75 16.25 -16.45
CA SER A 80 -21.97 17.03 -16.21
C SER A 80 -22.15 17.56 -14.78
N ASN A 81 -21.50 16.98 -13.76
CA ASN A 81 -21.66 17.38 -12.36
C ASN A 81 -20.50 18.23 -11.80
N LYS A 82 -19.38 18.40 -12.52
CA LYS A 82 -18.21 19.14 -11.98
C LYS A 82 -18.34 20.66 -12.03
N TYR A 83 -19.12 21.17 -12.96
CA TYR A 83 -19.43 22.58 -13.06
C TYR A 83 -20.93 22.65 -13.14
N GLY A 84 -21.57 23.03 -12.03
CA GLY A 84 -23.02 23.14 -11.93
C GLY A 84 -23.57 23.83 -13.16
N LYS A 85 -24.49 23.16 -13.88
CA LYS A 85 -25.30 23.81 -14.91
C LYS A 85 -25.92 25.06 -14.28
N ARG A 86 -25.61 26.22 -14.86
CA ARG A 86 -26.46 27.40 -14.72
C ARG A 86 -27.81 27.12 -15.35
#